data_AF-A0A2E0AE44-F1
#
_entry.id   AF-A0A2E0AE44-F1
#
_cell.length_a   1.000
_cell.length_b   1.000
_cell.length_c   1.000
_cell.angle_alpha   90.00
_cell.angle_beta   90.00
_cell.angle_gamma   90.00
#
_symmetry.space_group_name_H-M   'P 1'
#
loop_
_entity.id
_entity.type
_entity.pdbx_description
1 polymer ?
#
loop_
_entity_poly.entity_id
_entity_poly.type
_entity_poly.pdbx_seq_one_letter_code
_entity_poly.pdbx_strand_id
1 'polypeptide(L)'
;MYLRRATWFRRPTAIKNMPEPWSIGQHERGKQLVSGHFLFKGQEIDFRNGSIWDQFAMSDLLEAELHGFKWLDDLLAFGNNEARELAQIWLIGWISKFGMGKGIGWNANLTGRRLIHWINHLSFIESSFSKKNLDIFYHSLTLQMLFLSKYWPQTNTCIGRFEALCGLVYATSLSTGMERLAALSLSLLNKECETQINSDGTLAARNPEEILNVFALLIRVKLTLESVNSKIPQPLLSRIENMAPVLRGLRHG
;
A
#
# COMPACT_ATOMS: atom_id res chain seq x y z
N MET A 1 15.46 -3.65 -17.07
CA MET A 1 16.15 -4.89 -16.62
C MET A 1 16.00 -5.02 -15.09
N TYR A 2 14.77 -5.01 -14.55
CA TYR A 2 14.57 -4.51 -13.18
C TYR A 2 14.18 -5.52 -12.09
N LEU A 3 13.89 -6.78 -12.45
CA LEU A 3 13.51 -7.82 -11.46
C LEU A 3 14.19 -9.19 -11.67
N ARG A 4 15.16 -9.29 -12.60
CA ARG A 4 15.85 -10.57 -12.92
C ARG A 4 16.61 -11.22 -11.74
N ARG A 5 16.88 -10.49 -10.65
CA ARG A 5 17.55 -11.02 -9.44
C ARG A 5 16.58 -11.47 -8.34
N ALA A 6 15.29 -11.18 -8.47
CA ALA A 6 14.31 -11.53 -7.45
C ALA A 6 13.89 -13.01 -7.49
N THR A 7 14.28 -13.75 -8.53
CA THR A 7 14.07 -15.20 -8.64
C THR A 7 14.76 -16.00 -7.54
N TRP A 8 15.80 -15.42 -6.91
CA TRP A 8 16.60 -16.05 -5.85
C TRP A 8 16.23 -15.60 -4.44
N PHE A 9 15.29 -14.67 -4.30
CA PHE A 9 14.89 -14.18 -2.98
C PHE A 9 13.87 -15.13 -2.35
N ARG A 10 14.02 -15.37 -1.04
CA ARG A 10 13.03 -16.15 -0.28
C ARG A 10 11.68 -15.44 -0.37
N ARG A 11 10.64 -16.20 -0.70
CA ARG A 11 9.25 -15.71 -0.79
C ARG A 11 8.59 -15.82 0.58
N PRO A 12 7.60 -14.97 0.88
CA PRO A 12 6.85 -15.12 2.10
C PRO A 12 6.01 -16.39 1.99
N THR A 13 5.92 -17.15 3.08
CA THR A 13 5.14 -18.40 3.11
C THR A 13 3.72 -18.18 3.61
N ALA A 14 3.49 -17.10 4.35
CA ALA A 14 2.21 -16.69 4.91
C ALA A 14 2.27 -15.24 5.37
N ILE A 15 1.11 -14.58 5.44
CA ILE A 15 0.91 -13.32 6.17
C ILE A 15 0.48 -13.65 7.61
N LYS A 16 1.13 -13.03 8.59
CA LYS A 16 0.84 -13.16 10.03
C LYS A 16 -0.13 -12.09 10.47
N ASN A 17 -0.97 -12.39 11.47
CA ASN A 17 -1.79 -11.43 12.23
C ASN A 17 -2.32 -10.28 11.38
N MET A 18 -3.24 -10.58 10.44
CA MET A 18 -3.85 -9.55 9.60
C MET A 18 -4.51 -8.51 10.52
N PRO A 19 -4.02 -7.26 10.54
CA PRO A 19 -4.57 -6.24 11.42
C PRO A 19 -5.91 -5.76 10.90
N GLU A 20 -6.65 -5.04 11.74
CA GLU A 20 -7.85 -4.32 11.32
C GLU A 20 -7.52 -3.42 10.11
N PRO A 21 -8.37 -3.41 9.05
CA PRO A 21 -8.13 -2.63 7.86
C PRO A 21 -7.92 -1.14 8.16
N TRP A 22 -6.94 -0.54 7.49
CA TRP A 22 -6.60 0.88 7.68
C TRP A 22 -7.60 1.86 7.06
N SER A 23 -8.54 1.34 6.29
CA SER A 23 -9.58 2.07 5.58
C SER A 23 -10.80 1.18 5.42
N ILE A 24 -11.95 1.84 5.27
CA ILE A 24 -13.25 1.21 5.08
C ILE A 24 -13.79 1.71 3.75
N GLY A 25 -14.31 0.80 2.93
CA GLY A 25 -14.94 1.13 1.66
C GLY A 25 -16.39 1.56 1.80
N GLN A 26 -16.99 1.91 0.67
CA GLN A 26 -18.37 2.33 0.56
C GLN A 26 -19.17 1.26 -0.19
N HIS A 27 -20.25 0.78 0.44
CA HIS A 27 -21.12 -0.25 -0.11
C HIS A 27 -21.62 0.07 -1.53
N GLU A 28 -22.12 1.29 -1.75
CA GLU A 28 -22.63 1.72 -3.06
C GLU A 28 -21.53 1.76 -4.14
N ARG A 29 -20.29 2.11 -3.78
CA ARG A 29 -19.17 2.08 -4.74
C ARG A 29 -18.80 0.66 -5.11
N GLY A 30 -18.83 -0.27 -4.16
CA GLY A 30 -18.60 -1.69 -4.43
C GLY A 30 -19.67 -2.26 -5.37
N LYS A 31 -20.93 -1.89 -5.16
CA LYS A 31 -22.04 -2.24 -6.06
C LYS A 31 -21.84 -1.67 -7.47
N GLN A 32 -21.43 -0.40 -7.58
CA GLN A 32 -21.11 0.23 -8.87
C GLN A 32 -20.00 -0.52 -9.60
N LEU A 33 -18.91 -0.85 -8.90
CA LEU A 33 -17.79 -1.64 -9.45
C LEU A 33 -18.27 -2.97 -10.01
N VAL A 34 -19.09 -3.71 -9.26
CA VAL A 34 -19.66 -4.99 -9.73
C VAL A 34 -20.53 -4.79 -10.97
N SER A 35 -21.26 -3.67 -11.06
CA SER A 35 -22.11 -3.37 -12.22
C SER A 35 -21.39 -2.83 -13.46
N GLY A 36 -20.05 -2.64 -13.43
CA GLY A 36 -19.33 -2.13 -14.60
C GLY A 36 -18.91 -0.66 -14.53
N HIS A 37 -19.11 0.00 -13.39
CA HIS A 37 -19.00 1.45 -13.24
C HIS A 37 -17.97 1.83 -12.16
N PHE A 38 -17.14 2.84 -12.44
CA PHE A 38 -16.18 3.39 -11.48
C PHE A 38 -16.34 4.90 -11.34
N LEU A 39 -16.59 5.38 -10.12
CA LEU A 39 -16.72 6.81 -9.84
C LEU A 39 -15.36 7.40 -9.46
N PHE A 40 -14.82 8.26 -10.32
CA PHE A 40 -13.55 8.94 -10.10
C PHE A 40 -13.73 10.46 -10.20
N LYS A 41 -13.43 11.19 -9.12
CA LYS A 41 -13.55 12.66 -9.05
C LYS A 41 -14.91 13.20 -9.57
N GLY A 42 -16.00 12.48 -9.28
CA GLY A 42 -17.34 12.85 -9.72
C GLY A 42 -17.67 12.49 -11.18
N GLN A 43 -16.74 11.87 -11.91
CA GLN A 43 -16.97 11.32 -13.23
C GLN A 43 -17.19 9.81 -13.14
N GLU A 44 -18.25 9.35 -13.80
CA GLU A 44 -18.53 7.93 -13.92
C GLU A 44 -17.81 7.36 -15.14
N ILE A 45 -17.10 6.27 -14.93
CA ILE A 45 -16.34 5.56 -15.94
C ILE A 45 -17.00 4.20 -16.12
N ASP A 46 -17.53 3.96 -17.31
CA ASP A 46 -18.11 2.69 -17.71
C ASP A 46 -17.05 1.86 -18.44
N PHE A 47 -16.71 0.70 -17.87
CA PHE A 47 -15.76 -0.22 -18.47
C PHE A 47 -16.41 -1.32 -19.33
N ARG A 48 -17.72 -1.26 -19.59
CA ARG A 48 -18.48 -2.06 -20.58
C ARG A 48 -18.21 -3.57 -20.48
N ASN A 49 -18.18 -4.11 -19.26
CA ASN A 49 -17.80 -5.49 -18.94
C ASN A 49 -16.32 -5.87 -19.19
N GLY A 50 -15.47 -4.92 -19.57
CA GLY A 50 -14.02 -5.07 -19.68
C GLY A 50 -13.30 -4.95 -18.34
N SER A 51 -11.97 -5.10 -18.34
CA SER A 51 -11.19 -4.91 -17.11
C SER A 51 -10.98 -3.44 -16.81
N ILE A 52 -10.91 -3.05 -15.53
CA ILE A 52 -10.40 -1.74 -15.12
C ILE A 52 -8.99 -1.47 -15.67
N TRP A 53 -8.23 -2.52 -15.98
CA TRP A 53 -6.89 -2.42 -16.54
C TRP A 53 -6.87 -2.14 -18.03
N ASP A 54 -8.00 -2.20 -18.72
CA ASP A 54 -8.10 -1.93 -20.16
C ASP A 54 -8.41 -0.46 -20.46
N GLN A 55 -8.62 0.36 -19.42
CA GLN A 55 -8.97 1.79 -19.49
C GLN A 55 -7.75 2.70 -19.74
N PHE A 56 -6.84 2.28 -20.63
CA PHE A 56 -5.67 3.07 -20.99
C PHE A 56 -6.08 4.35 -21.72
N ALA A 57 -5.40 5.46 -21.40
CA ALA A 57 -5.56 6.77 -22.04
C ALA A 57 -6.67 7.71 -21.50
N MET A 58 -7.23 7.45 -20.31
CA MET A 58 -8.17 8.41 -19.69
C MET A 58 -7.47 9.54 -18.93
N SER A 59 -6.61 9.24 -17.95
CA SER A 59 -5.72 10.21 -17.29
C SER A 59 -4.72 9.53 -16.36
N ASP A 60 -3.53 10.13 -16.17
CA ASP A 60 -2.51 9.66 -15.21
C ASP A 60 -3.05 9.56 -13.77
N LEU A 61 -3.97 10.45 -13.41
CA LEU A 61 -4.59 10.48 -12.08
C LEU A 61 -5.51 9.28 -11.85
N LEU A 62 -6.28 8.90 -12.87
CA LEU A 62 -7.12 7.69 -12.79
C LEU A 62 -6.25 6.45 -12.72
N GLU A 63 -5.22 6.35 -13.57
CA GLU A 63 -4.31 5.19 -13.56
C GLU A 63 -3.62 5.05 -12.20
N ALA A 64 -3.19 6.16 -11.59
CA ALA A 64 -2.64 6.17 -10.24
C ALA A 64 -3.64 5.66 -9.18
N GLU A 65 -4.91 6.06 -9.25
CA GLU A 65 -5.96 5.58 -8.33
C GLU A 65 -6.19 4.07 -8.48
N LEU A 66 -6.33 3.57 -9.71
CA LEU A 66 -6.54 2.15 -9.99
C LEU A 66 -5.35 1.31 -9.52
N HIS A 67 -4.12 1.76 -9.80
CA HIS A 67 -2.89 1.08 -9.40
C HIS A 67 -2.60 1.12 -7.89
N GLY A 68 -3.33 1.95 -7.13
CA GLY A 68 -3.29 1.99 -5.67
C GLY A 68 -4.15 0.92 -4.99
N PHE A 69 -5.06 0.26 -5.71
CA PHE A 69 -5.94 -0.81 -5.20
C PHE A 69 -6.93 -0.43 -4.08
N LYS A 70 -7.19 0.88 -3.91
CA LYS A 70 -8.15 1.36 -2.90
C LYS A 70 -9.58 0.85 -3.14
N TRP A 71 -9.93 0.55 -4.38
CA TRP A 71 -11.21 -0.06 -4.77
C TRP A 71 -11.45 -1.44 -4.13
N LEU A 72 -10.43 -2.11 -3.58
CA LEU A 72 -10.62 -3.33 -2.78
C LEU A 72 -11.43 -3.07 -1.51
N ASP A 73 -11.27 -1.90 -0.90
CA ASP A 73 -12.03 -1.50 0.28
C ASP A 73 -13.54 -1.50 -0.06
N ASP A 74 -13.89 -0.93 -1.21
CA ASP A 74 -15.27 -0.80 -1.69
C ASP A 74 -15.88 -2.17 -2.05
N LEU A 75 -15.12 -3.04 -2.72
CA LEU A 75 -15.56 -4.41 -3.02
C LEU A 75 -15.78 -5.24 -1.75
N LEU A 76 -14.91 -5.10 -0.75
CA LEU A 76 -15.10 -5.74 0.56
C LEU A 76 -16.35 -5.21 1.27
N ALA A 77 -16.62 -3.90 1.20
CA ALA A 77 -17.81 -3.30 1.80
C ALA A 77 -19.13 -3.77 1.14
N PHE A 78 -19.09 -4.12 -0.15
CA PHE A 78 -20.23 -4.76 -0.83
C PHE A 78 -20.32 -6.26 -0.47
N GLY A 79 -19.18 -6.95 -0.41
CA GLY A 79 -18.99 -8.20 0.32
C GLY A 79 -19.60 -9.47 -0.28
N ASN A 80 -20.32 -9.39 -1.40
CA ASN A 80 -20.92 -10.55 -2.05
C ASN A 80 -19.91 -11.38 -2.86
N ASN A 81 -20.35 -12.53 -3.38
CA ASN A 81 -19.47 -13.42 -4.16
C ASN A 81 -18.97 -12.77 -5.46
N GLU A 82 -19.81 -11.98 -6.14
CA GLU A 82 -19.46 -11.27 -7.38
C GLU A 82 -18.34 -10.25 -7.12
N ALA A 83 -18.41 -9.49 -6.03
CA ALA A 83 -17.37 -8.55 -5.62
C ALA A 83 -16.05 -9.25 -5.35
N ARG A 84 -16.11 -10.42 -4.70
CA ARG A 84 -14.93 -11.25 -4.44
C ARG A 84 -14.31 -11.74 -5.74
N GLU A 85 -15.10 -12.33 -6.62
CA GLU A 85 -14.64 -12.82 -7.94
C GLU A 85 -14.02 -11.68 -8.76
N LEU A 86 -14.65 -10.51 -8.77
CA LEU A 86 -14.15 -9.33 -9.46
C LEU A 86 -12.80 -8.85 -8.89
N ALA A 87 -12.67 -8.81 -7.55
CA ALA A 87 -11.42 -8.47 -6.89
C ALA A 87 -10.28 -9.42 -7.27
N GLN A 88 -10.57 -10.72 -7.32
CA GLN A 88 -9.61 -11.76 -7.70
C GLN A 88 -9.19 -11.62 -9.18
N ILE A 89 -10.17 -11.46 -10.08
CA ILE A 89 -9.95 -11.27 -11.52
C ILE A 89 -9.07 -10.05 -11.77
N TRP A 90 -9.40 -8.91 -11.16
CA TRP A 90 -8.61 -7.69 -11.34
C TRP A 90 -7.24 -7.79 -10.70
N LEU A 91 -7.08 -8.40 -9.52
CA LEU A 91 -5.76 -8.59 -8.92
C LEU A 91 -4.85 -9.43 -9.83
N ILE A 92 -5.33 -10.59 -10.29
CA ILE A 92 -4.55 -11.48 -11.16
C ILE A 92 -4.31 -10.83 -12.53
N GLY A 93 -5.30 -10.12 -13.07
CA GLY A 93 -5.16 -9.32 -14.29
C GLY A 93 -4.05 -8.28 -14.17
N TRP A 94 -3.95 -7.59 -13.03
CA TRP A 94 -2.85 -6.65 -12.77
C TRP A 94 -1.49 -7.36 -12.75
N ILE A 95 -1.37 -8.50 -12.07
CA ILE A 95 -0.11 -9.25 -12.02
C ILE A 95 0.30 -9.71 -13.42
N SER A 96 -0.65 -10.21 -14.21
CA SER A 96 -0.41 -10.66 -15.58
C SER A 96 0.09 -9.51 -16.47
N LYS A 97 -0.56 -8.34 -16.38
CA LYS A 97 -0.30 -7.20 -17.26
C LYS A 97 0.92 -6.38 -16.84
N PHE A 98 1.11 -6.18 -15.54
CA PHE A 98 2.08 -5.22 -14.99
C PHE A 98 3.11 -5.85 -14.04
N GLY A 99 2.96 -7.10 -13.60
CA GLY A 99 3.74 -7.70 -12.51
C GLY A 99 5.27 -7.75 -12.71
N MET A 100 5.75 -7.47 -13.92
CA MET A 100 7.17 -7.47 -14.30
C MET A 100 7.89 -6.11 -14.15
N GLY A 101 7.30 -5.11 -13.48
CA GLY A 101 8.06 -3.89 -13.14
C GLY A 101 8.01 -2.78 -14.19
N LYS A 102 6.95 -2.69 -15.01
CA LYS A 102 6.85 -1.71 -16.10
C LYS A 102 5.53 -0.93 -16.04
N GLY A 103 5.54 0.32 -16.50
CA GLY A 103 4.37 1.19 -16.58
C GLY A 103 4.16 2.07 -15.35
N ILE A 104 3.15 2.95 -15.41
CA ILE A 104 2.88 3.98 -14.39
C ILE A 104 2.57 3.38 -13.01
N GLY A 105 2.05 2.14 -12.96
CA GLY A 105 1.78 1.41 -11.72
C GLY A 105 3.02 1.04 -10.90
N TRP A 106 4.24 1.21 -11.43
CA TRP A 106 5.52 0.95 -10.76
C TRP A 106 6.20 2.23 -10.28
N ASN A 107 5.44 3.13 -9.67
CA ASN A 107 5.98 4.16 -8.77
C ASN A 107 6.06 3.59 -7.33
N ALA A 108 7.08 4.00 -6.56
CA ALA A 108 7.27 3.53 -5.19
C ALA A 108 6.13 3.94 -4.25
N ASN A 109 5.57 5.14 -4.38
CA ASN A 109 4.44 5.54 -3.54
C ASN A 109 3.20 4.66 -3.79
N LEU A 110 2.85 4.43 -5.05
CA LEU A 110 1.75 3.54 -5.45
C LEU A 110 2.00 2.09 -5.04
N THR A 111 3.25 1.63 -5.16
CA THR A 111 3.62 0.28 -4.75
C THR A 111 3.49 0.09 -3.24
N GLY A 112 3.85 1.10 -2.44
CA GLY A 112 3.63 1.09 -0.99
C GLY A 112 2.15 0.98 -0.63
N ARG A 113 1.30 1.83 -1.22
CA ARG A 113 -0.17 1.79 -1.04
C ARG A 113 -0.75 0.43 -1.44
N ARG A 114 -0.35 -0.08 -2.61
CA ARG A 114 -0.85 -1.36 -3.14
C ARG A 114 -0.51 -2.54 -2.24
N LEU A 115 0.71 -2.61 -1.70
CA LEU A 115 1.10 -3.66 -0.75
C LEU A 115 0.20 -3.66 0.49
N ILE A 116 -0.13 -2.49 1.02
CA ILE A 116 -1.04 -2.36 2.17
C ILE A 116 -2.42 -2.90 1.80
N HIS A 117 -3.03 -2.43 0.71
CA HIS A 117 -4.37 -2.89 0.32
C HIS A 117 -4.40 -4.38 0.00
N TRP A 118 -3.37 -4.93 -0.66
CA TRP A 118 -3.30 -6.37 -0.94
C TRP A 118 -3.27 -7.22 0.33
N ILE A 119 -2.51 -6.79 1.34
CA ILE A 119 -2.39 -7.53 2.60
C ILE A 119 -3.65 -7.40 3.45
N ASN A 120 -4.24 -6.19 3.54
CA ASN A 120 -5.49 -5.97 4.28
C ASN A 120 -6.66 -6.80 3.75
N HIS A 121 -6.67 -7.06 2.44
CA HIS A 121 -7.77 -7.76 1.78
C HIS A 121 -7.44 -9.23 1.47
N LEU A 122 -6.31 -9.75 1.97
CA LEU A 122 -5.92 -11.13 1.65
C LEU A 122 -6.98 -12.13 2.11
N SER A 123 -7.56 -11.98 3.31
CA SER A 123 -8.63 -12.86 3.80
C SER A 123 -9.89 -12.84 2.91
N PHE A 124 -10.26 -11.67 2.40
CA PHE A 124 -11.38 -11.50 1.46
C PHE A 124 -11.10 -12.20 0.13
N ILE A 125 -9.86 -12.14 -0.34
CA ILE A 125 -9.43 -12.64 -1.65
C ILE A 125 -9.10 -14.14 -1.61
N GLU A 126 -8.55 -14.65 -0.51
CA GLU A 126 -7.94 -15.99 -0.43
C GLU A 126 -8.95 -17.14 -0.45
N SER A 127 -10.19 -16.94 0.02
CA SER A 127 -11.16 -18.04 0.22
C SER A 127 -11.45 -18.89 -1.02
N SER A 128 -11.16 -18.38 -2.22
CA SER A 128 -11.36 -19.07 -3.50
C SER A 128 -10.12 -19.04 -4.40
N PHE A 129 -8.96 -18.67 -3.84
CA PHE A 129 -7.70 -18.69 -4.56
C PHE A 129 -7.21 -20.13 -4.79
N SER A 130 -6.96 -20.48 -6.05
CA SER A 130 -6.19 -21.69 -6.34
C SER A 130 -4.76 -21.55 -5.78
N LYS A 131 -4.13 -22.67 -5.43
CA LYS A 131 -2.72 -22.69 -4.98
C LYS A 131 -1.79 -21.96 -5.97
N LYS A 132 -2.02 -22.13 -7.28
CA LYS A 132 -1.27 -21.45 -8.35
C LYS A 132 -1.43 -19.92 -8.27
N ASN A 133 -2.64 -19.42 -8.05
CA ASN A 133 -2.88 -17.98 -7.94
C ASN A 133 -2.25 -17.41 -6.67
N LEU A 134 -2.25 -18.17 -5.58
CA LEU A 134 -1.59 -17.80 -4.34
C LEU A 134 -0.06 -17.71 -4.50
N ASP A 135 0.54 -18.67 -5.23
CA ASP A 135 1.97 -18.63 -5.56
C ASP A 135 2.33 -17.42 -6.43
N ILE A 136 1.49 -17.08 -7.41
CA ILE A 136 1.64 -15.89 -8.27
C ILE A 136 1.54 -14.61 -7.42
N PHE A 137 0.58 -14.54 -6.51
CA PHE A 137 0.38 -13.44 -5.58
C PHE A 137 1.62 -13.21 -4.71
N TYR A 138 2.09 -14.24 -3.99
CA TYR A 138 3.25 -14.11 -3.11
C TYR A 138 4.55 -13.82 -3.87
N HIS A 139 4.69 -14.34 -5.10
CA HIS A 139 5.78 -13.95 -5.97
C HIS A 139 5.73 -12.45 -6.29
N SER A 140 4.57 -11.94 -6.73
CA SER A 140 4.40 -10.51 -7.02
C SER A 140 4.62 -9.62 -5.80
N LEU A 141 4.11 -10.03 -4.63
CA LEU A 141 4.31 -9.33 -3.36
C LEU A 141 5.81 -9.18 -3.05
N THR A 142 6.59 -10.24 -3.26
CA THR A 142 8.05 -10.23 -3.08
C THR A 142 8.75 -9.25 -4.02
N LEU A 143 8.37 -9.25 -5.30
CA LEU A 143 8.95 -8.33 -6.30
C LEU A 143 8.71 -6.87 -5.92
N GLN A 144 7.52 -6.56 -5.42
CA GLN A 144 7.14 -5.23 -4.99
C GLN A 144 7.90 -4.79 -3.74
N MET A 145 8.06 -5.66 -2.74
CA MET A 145 8.88 -5.35 -1.56
C MET A 145 10.35 -5.07 -1.92
N LEU A 146 10.95 -5.87 -2.80
CA LEU A 146 12.33 -5.67 -3.28
C LEU A 146 12.48 -4.41 -4.14
N PHE A 147 11.44 -4.07 -4.91
CA PHE A 147 11.40 -2.81 -5.63
C PHE A 147 11.41 -1.64 -4.66
N LEU A 148 10.53 -1.64 -3.66
CA LEU A 148 10.49 -0.56 -2.67
C LEU A 148 11.80 -0.40 -1.91
N SER A 149 12.46 -1.49 -1.50
CA SER A 149 13.72 -1.40 -0.76
C SER A 149 14.85 -0.73 -1.55
N LYS A 150 14.71 -0.62 -2.87
CA LYS A 150 15.72 -0.02 -3.75
C LYS A 150 15.30 1.32 -4.35
N TYR A 151 14.04 1.48 -4.74
CA TYR A 151 13.59 2.58 -5.59
C TYR A 151 12.78 3.66 -4.85
N TRP A 152 12.45 3.46 -3.57
CA TRP A 152 11.82 4.51 -2.77
C TRP A 152 12.51 5.89 -2.86
N PRO A 153 13.87 6.03 -2.93
CA PRO A 153 14.50 7.35 -2.98
C PRO A 153 14.24 8.12 -4.26
N GLN A 154 13.78 7.45 -5.33
CA GLN A 154 13.46 8.09 -6.62
C GLN A 154 12.11 8.80 -6.60
N THR A 155 11.36 8.69 -5.50
CA THR A 155 10.10 9.42 -5.33
C THR A 155 10.40 10.87 -4.97
N ASN A 156 9.87 11.80 -5.77
CA ASN A 156 10.19 13.22 -5.63
C ASN A 156 9.49 13.91 -4.45
N THR A 157 8.35 13.37 -3.99
CA THR A 157 7.57 13.96 -2.90
C THR A 157 7.91 13.31 -1.56
N CYS A 158 7.94 14.11 -0.49
CA CYS A 158 8.20 13.61 0.87
C CYS A 158 7.14 12.60 1.28
N ILE A 159 5.85 12.94 1.15
CA ILE A 159 4.75 11.99 1.38
C ILE A 159 4.90 10.68 0.58
N GLY A 160 5.30 10.76 -0.69
CA GLY A 160 5.44 9.57 -1.53
C GLY A 160 6.56 8.62 -1.04
N ARG A 161 7.66 9.17 -0.49
CA ARG A 161 8.70 8.37 0.15
C ARG A 161 8.21 7.71 1.43
N PHE A 162 7.41 8.40 2.25
CA PHE A 162 6.79 7.81 3.43
C PHE A 162 5.79 6.72 3.08
N GLU A 163 4.96 6.89 2.04
CA GLU A 163 4.03 5.85 1.58
C GLU A 163 4.76 4.59 1.12
N ALA A 164 5.86 4.76 0.39
CA ALA A 164 6.73 3.67 -0.04
C ALA A 164 7.34 2.93 1.16
N LEU A 165 7.97 3.66 2.10
CA LEU A 165 8.68 3.06 3.22
C LEU A 165 7.73 2.45 4.26
N CYS A 166 6.63 3.12 4.59
CA CYS A 166 5.63 2.58 5.51
C CYS A 166 4.95 1.34 4.93
N GLY A 167 4.61 1.34 3.62
CA GLY A 167 4.09 0.16 2.94
C GLY A 167 5.09 -1.01 2.92
N LEU A 168 6.38 -0.73 2.77
CA LEU A 168 7.44 -1.75 2.86
C LEU A 168 7.56 -2.33 4.27
N VAL A 169 7.61 -1.47 5.31
CA VAL A 169 7.65 -1.93 6.72
C VAL A 169 6.42 -2.76 7.04
N TYR A 170 5.24 -2.32 6.59
CA TYR A 170 3.99 -3.04 6.76
C TYR A 170 4.06 -4.45 6.16
N ALA A 171 4.39 -4.53 4.87
CA ALA A 171 4.39 -5.79 4.15
C ALA A 171 5.43 -6.79 4.68
N THR A 172 6.61 -6.30 5.01
CA THR A 172 7.72 -7.15 5.48
C THR A 172 7.51 -7.62 6.92
N SER A 173 6.96 -6.77 7.80
CA SER A 173 6.67 -7.13 9.19
C SER A 173 5.60 -8.22 9.30
N LEU A 174 4.59 -8.17 8.45
CA LEU A 174 3.52 -9.17 8.42
C LEU A 174 3.89 -10.42 7.62
N SER A 175 4.97 -10.41 6.84
CA SER A 175 5.37 -11.53 6.00
C SER A 175 6.29 -12.54 6.72
N THR A 176 5.89 -13.81 6.76
CA THR A 176 6.74 -14.88 7.31
C THR A 176 7.97 -15.13 6.43
N GLY A 177 9.17 -15.15 7.02
CA GLY A 177 10.42 -15.40 6.29
C GLY A 177 11.07 -14.16 5.68
N MET A 178 10.56 -12.96 6.00
CA MET A 178 11.05 -11.66 5.53
C MET A 178 11.79 -10.86 6.60
N GLU A 179 12.23 -11.49 7.69
CA GLU A 179 12.75 -10.81 8.89
C GLU A 179 13.96 -9.89 8.58
N ARG A 180 14.85 -10.32 7.68
CA ARG A 180 15.99 -9.50 7.24
C ARG A 180 15.54 -8.24 6.47
N LEU A 181 14.54 -8.38 5.62
CA LEU A 181 14.00 -7.27 4.85
C LEU A 181 13.16 -6.34 5.75
N ALA A 182 12.47 -6.88 6.75
CA ALA A 182 11.78 -6.11 7.78
C ALA A 182 12.75 -5.22 8.57
N ALA A 183 13.86 -5.77 9.08
CA ALA A 183 14.89 -5.00 9.76
C ALA A 183 15.48 -3.89 8.87
N LEU A 184 15.78 -4.21 7.60
CA LEU A 184 16.25 -3.21 6.63
C LEU A 184 15.22 -2.11 6.41
N SER A 185 13.96 -2.46 6.16
CA SER A 185 12.89 -1.50 5.88
C SER A 185 12.67 -0.52 7.02
N LEU A 186 12.73 -1.01 8.27
CA LEU A 186 12.58 -0.19 9.46
C LEU A 186 13.76 0.77 9.64
N SER A 187 14.97 0.32 9.35
CA SER A 187 16.17 1.18 9.33
C SER A 187 16.06 2.28 8.26
N LEU A 188 15.57 1.95 7.06
CA LEU A 188 15.33 2.93 6.00
C LEU A 188 14.27 3.96 6.39
N LEU A 189 13.16 3.52 6.98
CA LEU A 189 12.12 4.43 7.49
C LEU A 189 12.67 5.36 8.57
N ASN A 190 13.45 4.82 9.52
CA ASN A 190 14.04 5.63 10.58
C ASN A 190 14.96 6.72 10.03
N LYS A 191 15.79 6.39 9.04
CA LYS A 191 16.67 7.35 8.36
C LYS A 191 15.89 8.44 7.63
N GLU A 192 14.77 8.09 6.97
CA GLU A 192 13.93 9.09 6.32
C GLU A 192 13.24 10.00 7.34
N CYS A 193 12.80 9.46 8.49
CA CYS A 193 12.26 10.25 9.59
C CYS A 193 13.30 11.25 10.13
N GLU A 194 14.56 10.84 10.29
CA GLU A 194 15.65 11.73 10.70
C GLU A 194 15.93 12.85 9.69
N THR A 195 15.71 12.57 8.40
CA THR A 195 15.99 13.51 7.31
C THR A 195 14.85 14.51 7.09
N GLN A 196 13.59 14.07 7.20
CA GLN A 196 12.41 14.87 6.84
C GLN A 196 11.69 15.51 8.03
N ILE A 197 11.84 14.95 9.22
CA ILE A 197 11.13 15.39 10.42
C ILE A 197 12.13 16.06 11.37
N ASN A 198 11.92 17.36 11.58
CA ASN A 198 12.71 18.17 12.49
C ASN A 198 12.55 17.68 13.93
N SER A 199 13.46 18.10 14.81
CA SER A 199 13.40 17.77 16.24
C SER A 199 12.12 18.24 16.91
N ASP A 200 11.52 19.34 16.43
CA ASP A 200 10.25 19.90 16.90
C ASP A 200 8.99 19.21 16.33
N GLY A 201 9.16 18.18 15.50
CA GLY A 201 8.05 17.44 14.88
C GLY A 201 7.48 18.07 13.62
N THR A 202 8.04 19.17 13.11
CA THR A 202 7.64 19.75 11.84
C THR A 202 8.27 19.01 10.65
N LEU A 203 7.60 19.06 9.49
CA LEU A 203 8.17 18.63 8.22
C LEU A 203 8.91 19.77 7.53
N ALA A 204 9.94 19.44 6.74
CA ALA A 204 10.65 20.41 5.91
C ALA A 204 9.72 21.15 4.94
N ALA A 205 8.82 20.41 4.28
CA ALA A 205 7.69 20.98 3.56
C ALA A 205 6.66 21.44 4.59
N ARG A 206 6.54 22.74 4.82
CA ARG A 206 5.63 23.36 5.81
C ARG A 206 4.15 23.27 5.40
N ASN A 207 3.70 22.07 5.00
CA ASN A 207 2.34 21.78 4.58
C ASN A 207 1.60 20.99 5.69
N PRO A 208 0.59 21.58 6.37
CA PRO A 208 -0.20 20.93 7.41
C PRO A 208 -0.80 19.58 7.02
N GLU A 209 -1.30 19.46 5.78
CA GLU A 209 -1.90 18.22 5.29
C GLU A 209 -0.85 17.11 5.16
N GLU A 210 0.35 17.46 4.73
CA GLU A 210 1.46 16.53 4.61
C GLU A 210 1.91 16.01 5.98
N ILE A 211 1.97 16.90 6.99
CA ILE A 211 2.29 16.50 8.37
C ILE A 211 1.26 15.50 8.89
N LEU A 212 -0.03 15.75 8.67
CA LEU A 212 -1.11 14.85 9.10
C LEU A 212 -0.99 13.48 8.43
N ASN A 213 -0.76 13.47 7.12
CA ASN A 213 -0.65 12.24 6.34
C ASN A 213 0.57 11.41 6.75
N VAL A 214 1.74 12.04 6.92
CA VAL A 214 2.95 11.35 7.42
C VAL A 214 2.72 10.83 8.83
N PHE A 215 2.15 11.63 9.73
CA PHE A 215 1.84 11.19 11.10
C PHE A 215 0.93 9.96 11.11
N ALA A 216 -0.13 9.95 10.30
CA ALA A 216 -1.03 8.81 10.19
C ALA A 216 -0.31 7.53 9.69
N LEU A 217 0.59 7.66 8.72
CA LEU A 217 1.42 6.54 8.23
C LEU A 217 2.35 5.99 9.31
N LEU A 218 2.99 6.86 10.10
CA LEU A 218 3.90 6.42 11.17
C LEU A 218 3.15 5.75 12.33
N ILE A 219 1.96 6.25 12.69
CA ILE A 219 1.08 5.58 13.66
C ILE A 219 0.70 4.18 13.19
N ARG A 220 0.37 4.02 11.90
CA ARG A 220 0.06 2.72 11.30
C ARG A 220 1.24 1.75 11.37
N VAL A 221 2.46 2.24 11.13
CA VAL A 221 3.68 1.43 11.32
C VAL A 221 3.84 1.01 12.78
N LYS A 222 3.66 1.93 13.73
CA LYS A 222 3.72 1.63 15.17
C LYS A 222 2.75 0.50 15.54
N LEU A 223 1.48 0.63 15.17
CA LEU A 223 0.44 -0.38 15.45
C LEU A 223 0.76 -1.74 14.81
N THR A 224 1.37 -1.74 13.63
CA THR A 224 1.79 -2.97 12.95
C THR A 224 2.93 -3.67 13.67
N LEU A 225 3.92 -2.91 14.16
CA LEU A 225 5.02 -3.47 14.93
C LEU A 225 4.52 -4.03 16.26
N GLU A 226 3.56 -3.37 16.91
CA GLU A 226 2.88 -3.86 18.11
C GLU A 226 2.12 -5.18 17.85
N SER A 227 1.36 -5.28 16.76
CA SER A 227 0.56 -6.49 16.45
C SER A 227 1.39 -7.75 16.17
N VAL A 228 2.67 -7.59 15.82
CA VAL A 228 3.62 -8.69 15.62
C VAL A 228 4.65 -8.81 16.75
N ASN A 229 4.45 -8.09 17.88
CA ASN A 229 5.37 -8.05 19.03
C ASN A 229 6.81 -7.69 18.65
N SER A 230 7.00 -6.82 17.66
CA SER A 230 8.31 -6.32 17.24
C SER A 230 8.72 -5.10 18.04
N LYS A 231 10.02 -4.95 18.29
CA LYS A 231 10.57 -3.78 18.99
C LYS A 231 10.43 -2.53 18.11
N ILE A 232 9.74 -1.52 18.63
CA ILE A 232 9.65 -0.21 17.98
C ILE A 232 10.92 0.60 18.30
N PRO A 233 11.63 1.16 17.30
CA PRO A 233 12.79 2.01 17.55
C PRO A 233 12.41 3.28 18.32
N GLN A 234 13.17 3.61 19.35
CA GLN A 234 12.96 4.84 20.13
C GLN A 234 12.96 6.12 19.28
N PRO A 235 13.86 6.30 18.28
CA PRO A 235 13.81 7.51 17.46
C PRO A 235 12.50 7.65 16.67
N LEU A 236 11.90 6.55 16.20
CA LEU A 236 10.59 6.55 15.55
C LEU A 236 9.48 6.98 16.53
N LEU A 237 9.50 6.46 17.76
CA LEU A 237 8.53 6.85 18.80
C LEU A 237 8.62 8.34 19.12
N SER A 238 9.84 8.85 19.34
CA SER A 238 10.06 10.28 19.61
C SER A 238 9.57 11.17 18.48
N ARG A 239 9.73 10.75 17.21
CA ARG A 239 9.20 11.50 16.07
C ARG A 239 7.68 11.55 16.06
N ILE A 240 7.01 10.42 16.32
CA ILE A 240 5.55 10.37 16.45
C ILE A 240 5.08 11.29 17.59
N GLU A 241 5.73 11.22 18.75
CA GLU A 241 5.37 12.03 19.93
C GLU A 241 5.51 13.54 19.67
N ASN A 242 6.56 13.96 18.97
CA ASN A 242 6.81 15.37 18.66
C ASN A 242 5.87 15.93 17.57
N MET A 243 5.41 15.09 16.63
CA MET A 243 4.45 15.52 15.59
C MET A 243 3.04 15.80 16.16
N ALA A 244 2.64 15.10 17.22
CA ALA A 244 1.28 15.21 17.75
C ALA A 244 0.92 16.62 18.30
N PRO A 245 1.78 17.32 19.07
CA PRO A 245 1.56 18.71 19.45
C PRO A 245 1.42 19.67 18.26
N VAL A 246 2.23 19.51 17.21
CA VAL A 246 2.18 20.36 16.00
C VAL A 246 0.79 20.27 15.35
N LEU A 247 0.27 19.06 15.19
CA LEU A 247 -1.07 18.85 14.62
C LEU A 247 -2.20 19.37 15.51
N ARG A 248 -2.05 19.33 16.85
CA ARG A 248 -3.02 19.96 17.77
C ARG A 248 -3.04 21.47 17.59
N GLY A 249 -1.88 22.12 17.50
CA GLY A 249 -1.79 23.57 17.28
C GLY A 249 -2.49 24.02 15.99
N LEU A 250 -2.36 23.24 14.91
CA LEU A 250 -2.98 23.55 13.61
C LEU A 250 -4.50 23.41 13.57
N ARG A 251 -5.13 22.72 14.52
CA ARG A 251 -6.60 22.57 14.60
C ARG A 251 -7.30 23.76 15.25
N HIS A 252 -6.56 24.58 15.98
CA HIS A 252 -7.10 25.68 16.78
C HIS A 252 -6.75 27.06 16.21
N GLY A 253 -6.12 27.11 15.03
CA GLY A 253 -5.81 28.34 14.29
C GLY A 253 -6.83 28.65 13.20
#